data_AF-A0A1V5FKD8-F1
#
_entry.id   AF-A0A1V5FKD8-F1
#
_cell.length_a   1.000
_cell.length_b   1.000
_cell.length_c   1.000
_cell.angle_alpha   90.00
_cell.angle_beta   90.00
_cell.angle_gamma   90.00
#
_symmetry.space_group_name_H-M   'P 1'
#
loop_
_entity.id
_entity.type
_entity.pdbx_description
1 polymer ?
#
loop_
_entity_poly.entity_id
_entity_poly.type
_entity_poly.pdbx_seq_one_letter_code
_entity_poly.pdbx_strand_id
1 'polypeptide(L)'
;MPTTASCDACHRTTAWTPATFSHSNVAPGTCATCHNGSSATGKPGGHFVTTRSCDDCHRTTSWTPTLTYSHISIGYRAHRAGVDCNDCHRNNSEVISWQFPAYRPNCAGCHANEFETDKHKKVNSPRIYYTVSELQDCTGSCHIYTDSTFTQIQEARSNEHRPTDGGFD
;
A
#
# COMPACT_ATOMS: atom_id res chain seq x y z
N MET A 1 6.14 32.94 -13.31
CA MET A 1 5.77 32.10 -14.47
C MET A 1 5.67 32.97 -15.71
N PRO A 2 6.36 32.63 -16.81
CA PRO A 2 6.09 33.24 -18.10
C PRO A 2 4.71 32.78 -18.62
N THR A 3 3.92 33.72 -19.11
CA THR A 3 2.59 33.47 -19.70
C THR A 3 2.38 34.41 -20.89
N THR A 4 1.58 33.98 -21.86
CA THR A 4 1.10 34.84 -22.96
C THR A 4 -0.19 35.58 -22.61
N ALA A 5 -0.75 35.35 -21.41
CA ALA A 5 -1.93 36.06 -20.92
C ALA A 5 -1.61 37.54 -20.63
N SER A 6 -2.61 38.40 -20.81
CA SER A 6 -2.52 39.81 -20.42
C SER A 6 -2.25 39.97 -18.92
N CYS A 7 -1.54 41.04 -18.54
CA CYS A 7 -1.07 41.24 -17.17
C CYS A 7 -2.21 41.31 -16.14
N ASP A 8 -3.35 41.86 -16.54
CA ASP A 8 -4.58 42.00 -15.74
C ASP A 8 -5.24 40.66 -15.39
N ALA A 9 -4.85 39.56 -16.05
CA ALA A 9 -5.30 38.21 -15.69
C ALA A 9 -4.79 37.77 -14.31
N CYS A 10 -3.71 38.38 -13.80
CA CYS A 10 -3.12 38.01 -12.50
C CYS A 10 -2.85 39.22 -11.60
N HIS A 11 -2.56 40.39 -12.18
CA HIS A 11 -2.23 41.61 -11.46
C HIS A 11 -3.42 42.56 -11.39
N ARG A 12 -3.57 43.24 -10.25
CA ARG A 12 -4.50 44.37 -10.11
C ARG A 12 -3.73 45.67 -10.25
N THR A 13 -4.34 46.68 -10.85
CA THR A 13 -3.75 48.02 -10.94
C THR A 13 -3.61 48.70 -9.58
N THR A 14 -4.47 48.34 -8.62
CA THR A 14 -4.43 48.85 -7.24
C THR A 14 -3.41 48.13 -6.35
N ALA A 15 -3.00 46.92 -6.72
CA ALA A 15 -1.99 46.14 -6.01
C ALA A 15 -1.35 45.14 -6.97
N TRP A 16 -0.13 45.44 -7.40
CA TRP A 16 0.60 44.59 -8.34
C TRP A 16 1.05 43.28 -7.70
N THR A 17 1.30 43.28 -6.39
CA THR A 17 1.69 42.10 -5.61
C THR A 17 0.87 41.98 -4.33
N PRO A 18 0.44 40.76 -3.93
CA PRO A 18 0.61 39.50 -4.65
C PRO A 18 -0.32 39.40 -5.86
N ALA A 19 0.16 38.75 -6.93
CA ALA A 19 -0.70 38.35 -8.03
C ALA A 19 -1.61 37.18 -7.58
N THR A 20 -2.83 37.12 -8.09
CA THR A 20 -3.76 36.03 -7.80
C THR A 20 -3.84 35.06 -8.98
N PHE A 21 -3.85 33.75 -8.70
CA PHE A 21 -3.99 32.70 -9.71
C PHE A 21 -5.12 31.74 -9.33
N SER A 22 -5.92 31.32 -10.32
CA SER A 22 -6.98 30.32 -10.14
C SER A 22 -6.54 28.97 -10.71
N HIS A 23 -6.68 27.91 -9.91
CA HIS A 23 -6.43 26.53 -10.35
C HIS A 23 -7.60 25.91 -11.13
N SER A 24 -8.72 26.62 -11.33
CA SER A 24 -9.95 26.08 -11.95
C SER A 24 -9.76 25.56 -13.38
N ASN A 25 -8.80 26.13 -14.12
CA ASN A 25 -8.53 25.81 -15.53
C ASN A 25 -7.20 25.06 -15.71
N VAL A 26 -6.62 24.54 -14.64
CA VAL A 26 -5.39 23.74 -14.72
C VAL A 26 -5.76 22.34 -15.18
N ALA A 27 -5.12 21.87 -16.25
CA ALA A 27 -5.35 20.54 -16.79
C ALA A 27 -4.87 19.46 -15.80
N PRO A 28 -5.62 18.35 -15.63
CA PRO A 28 -5.16 17.15 -14.92
C PRO A 28 -3.77 16.71 -15.41
N GLY A 29 -2.94 16.16 -14.54
CA GLY A 29 -1.59 15.71 -14.92
C GLY A 29 -0.51 16.81 -15.00
N THR A 30 -0.87 18.10 -14.90
CA THR A 30 0.06 19.20 -15.21
C THR A 30 0.62 19.94 -13.98
N CYS A 31 0.27 19.53 -12.77
CA CYS A 31 0.61 20.23 -11.53
C CYS A 31 2.12 20.47 -11.38
N ALA A 32 2.92 19.45 -11.71
CA ALA A 32 4.37 19.47 -11.61
C ALA A 32 5.07 20.44 -12.59
N THR A 33 4.36 20.92 -13.62
CA THR A 33 4.92 21.94 -14.55
C THR A 33 5.17 23.27 -13.85
N CYS A 34 4.34 23.60 -12.85
CA CYS A 34 4.43 24.83 -12.05
C CYS A 34 5.01 24.53 -10.66
N HIS A 35 4.54 23.47 -9.99
CA HIS A 35 5.00 23.03 -8.67
C HIS A 35 6.29 22.19 -8.76
N ASN A 36 7.34 22.80 -9.30
CA ASN A 36 8.63 22.18 -9.57
C ASN A 36 9.72 22.60 -8.57
N GLY A 37 9.37 23.38 -7.53
CA GLY A 37 10.32 23.92 -6.55
C GLY A 37 11.02 25.21 -6.98
N SER A 38 10.83 25.66 -8.23
CA SER A 38 11.32 26.94 -8.72
C SER A 38 10.18 27.94 -8.98
N SER A 39 9.23 27.61 -9.84
CA SER A 39 8.10 28.51 -10.18
C SER A 39 7.04 28.57 -9.07
N ALA A 40 6.81 27.45 -8.40
CA ALA A 40 5.97 27.31 -7.22
C ALA A 40 6.54 26.19 -6.34
N THR A 41 6.13 26.16 -5.09
CA THR A 41 6.54 25.13 -4.12
C THR A 41 6.29 23.74 -4.68
N GLY A 42 7.33 22.91 -4.73
CA GLY A 42 7.21 21.52 -5.14
C GLY A 42 6.73 20.61 -4.00
N LYS A 43 7.05 19.31 -4.10
CA LYS A 43 6.81 18.34 -3.01
C LYS A 43 7.59 18.78 -1.77
N PRO A 44 6.93 18.99 -0.60
CA PRO A 44 7.63 19.36 0.62
C PRO A 44 8.44 18.18 1.17
N GLY A 45 9.36 18.48 2.10
CA GLY A 45 10.06 17.44 2.86
C GLY A 45 9.07 16.53 3.60
N GLY A 46 9.30 15.22 3.55
CA GLY A 46 8.40 14.22 4.13
C GLY A 46 7.21 13.82 3.25
N HIS A 47 7.03 14.44 2.07
CA HIS A 47 6.05 13.97 1.09
C HIS A 47 6.37 12.53 0.66
N PHE A 48 5.32 11.73 0.45
CA PHE A 48 5.43 10.36 -0.07
C PHE A 48 6.24 10.32 -1.37
N VAL A 49 7.24 9.46 -1.47
CA VAL A 49 8.11 9.38 -2.65
C VAL A 49 7.37 8.63 -3.76
N THR A 50 6.86 9.40 -4.72
CA THR A 50 6.07 8.91 -5.85
C THR A 50 6.39 9.69 -7.13
N THR A 51 6.28 9.01 -8.28
CA THR A 51 6.31 9.65 -9.61
C THR A 51 4.92 9.93 -10.19
N ARG A 52 3.85 9.57 -9.47
CA ARG A 52 2.47 9.84 -9.87
C ARG A 52 2.19 11.33 -9.95
N SER A 53 1.16 11.65 -10.73
CA SER A 53 0.67 13.01 -10.81
C SER A 53 0.00 13.41 -9.50
N CYS A 54 0.04 14.70 -9.18
CA CYS A 54 -0.47 15.21 -7.91
C CYS A 54 -1.98 14.96 -7.76
N ASP A 55 -2.72 14.98 -8.86
CA ASP A 55 -4.17 14.75 -8.94
C ASP A 55 -4.59 13.29 -8.73
N ASP A 56 -3.64 12.35 -8.65
CA ASP A 56 -3.92 10.99 -8.17
C ASP A 56 -4.25 10.96 -6.66
N CYS A 57 -3.82 11.97 -5.92
CA CYS A 57 -4.01 12.06 -4.47
C CYS A 57 -4.63 13.38 -4.00
N HIS A 58 -4.35 14.49 -4.67
CA HIS A 58 -4.79 15.83 -4.26
C HIS A 58 -5.87 16.36 -5.19
N ARG A 59 -6.72 17.24 -4.68
CA ARG A 59 -7.65 18.02 -5.51
C ARG A 59 -7.32 19.50 -5.38
N THR A 60 -7.55 20.28 -6.42
CA THR A 60 -7.37 21.75 -6.37
C THR A 60 -8.28 22.40 -5.33
N THR A 61 -9.41 21.76 -4.99
CA THR A 61 -10.34 22.17 -3.94
C THR A 61 -10.03 21.60 -2.55
N SER A 62 -9.17 20.59 -2.47
CA SER A 62 -8.76 19.95 -1.21
C SER A 62 -7.37 19.35 -1.38
N TRP A 63 -6.34 20.05 -0.91
CA TRP A 63 -4.95 19.62 -1.05
C TRP A 63 -4.52 18.58 -0.02
N THR A 64 -5.41 18.09 0.83
CA THR A 64 -5.16 16.89 1.62
C THR A 64 -5.28 15.64 0.74
N PRO A 65 -4.46 14.59 0.95
CA PRO A 65 -4.60 13.35 0.22
C PRO A 65 -6.03 12.81 0.36
N THR A 66 -6.69 12.53 -0.75
CA THR A 66 -8.03 11.97 -0.73
C THR A 66 -7.98 10.55 -0.17
N LEU A 67 -8.86 10.26 0.80
CA LEU A 67 -9.10 8.91 1.35
C LEU A 67 -9.60 7.88 0.30
N THR A 68 -9.76 8.30 -0.96
CA THR A 68 -10.32 7.51 -2.05
C THR A 68 -9.27 7.01 -3.05
N TYR A 69 -7.97 7.16 -2.76
CA TYR A 69 -6.95 6.54 -3.62
C TYR A 69 -7.18 5.03 -3.67
N SER A 70 -7.34 4.49 -4.88
CA SER A 70 -7.52 3.07 -5.13
C SER A 70 -6.23 2.49 -5.69
N HIS A 71 -5.77 1.40 -5.09
CA HIS A 71 -4.65 0.64 -5.63
C HIS A 71 -5.08 -0.08 -6.91
N ILE A 72 -4.29 0.08 -7.97
CA ILE A 72 -4.53 -0.55 -9.27
C ILE A 72 -3.60 -1.75 -9.55
N SER A 73 -2.72 -2.08 -8.61
CA SER A 73 -1.74 -3.16 -8.82
C SER A 73 -2.37 -4.53 -8.57
N ILE A 74 -2.06 -5.49 -9.43
CA ILE A 74 -2.50 -6.89 -9.30
C ILE A 74 -2.00 -7.56 -8.01
N GLY A 75 -0.94 -7.03 -7.40
CA GLY A 75 -0.37 -7.52 -6.16
C GLY A 75 -0.93 -6.83 -4.91
N TYR A 76 -1.83 -5.86 -5.06
CA TYR A 76 -2.49 -5.24 -3.90
C TYR A 76 -3.45 -6.25 -3.27
N ARG A 77 -3.28 -6.46 -1.97
CA ARG A 77 -4.20 -7.23 -1.14
C ARG A 77 -4.87 -6.26 -0.17
N ALA A 78 -6.21 -6.26 -0.16
CA ALA A 78 -6.96 -5.44 0.77
C ALA A 78 -6.70 -5.93 2.21
N HIS A 79 -6.42 -4.99 3.10
CA HIS A 79 -6.33 -5.22 4.54
C HIS A 79 -7.58 -4.64 5.24
N ARG A 80 -7.74 -4.85 6.55
CA ARG A 80 -8.82 -4.22 7.33
C ARG A 80 -8.75 -2.68 7.25
N ALA A 81 -9.86 -2.02 7.56
CA ALA A 81 -9.91 -0.57 7.66
C ALA A 81 -8.89 -0.04 8.68
N GLY A 82 -8.20 1.05 8.34
CA GLY A 82 -7.21 1.69 9.20
C GLY A 82 -5.74 1.36 8.88
N VAL A 83 -5.45 0.73 7.74
CA VAL A 83 -4.09 0.60 7.23
C VAL A 83 -3.71 1.86 6.43
N ASP A 84 -2.67 2.54 6.88
CA ASP A 84 -2.11 3.73 6.22
C ASP A 84 -1.09 3.32 5.15
N CYS A 85 -0.75 4.24 4.24
CA CYS A 85 0.20 3.98 3.15
C CYS A 85 1.51 3.39 3.68
N ASN A 86 2.03 3.95 4.77
CA ASN A 86 3.34 3.61 5.33
C ASN A 86 3.39 2.24 6.01
N ASP A 87 2.25 1.61 6.29
CA ASP A 87 2.22 0.25 6.83
C ASP A 87 2.79 -0.77 5.83
N CYS A 88 2.53 -0.53 4.54
CA CYS A 88 3.10 -1.29 3.44
C CYS A 88 4.32 -0.59 2.84
N HIS A 89 4.23 0.73 2.64
CA HIS A 89 5.25 1.59 2.06
C HIS A 89 6.18 2.16 3.12
N ARG A 90 6.82 1.28 3.91
CA ARG A 90 7.60 1.61 5.12
C ARG A 90 8.68 2.68 4.94
N ASN A 91 9.20 2.83 3.72
CA ASN A 91 10.18 3.87 3.38
C ASN A 91 9.54 5.17 2.86
N ASN A 92 8.24 5.39 3.14
CA ASN A 92 7.45 6.52 2.65
C ASN A 92 7.58 6.67 1.11
N SER A 93 7.45 5.57 0.39
CA SER A 93 7.80 5.44 -1.04
C SER A 93 6.91 4.41 -1.74
N GLU A 94 6.62 4.60 -3.03
CA GLU A 94 5.90 3.62 -3.87
C GLU A 94 6.53 2.22 -3.86
N VAL A 95 7.81 2.10 -3.49
CA VAL A 95 8.48 0.82 -3.32
C VAL A 95 8.06 0.18 -1.99
N ILE A 96 7.30 -0.91 -2.09
CA ILE A 96 6.99 -1.76 -0.93
C ILE A 96 8.28 -2.46 -0.47
N SER A 97 8.63 -2.23 0.79
CA SER A 97 9.77 -2.86 1.44
C SER A 97 9.27 -4.04 2.25
N TRP A 98 9.26 -5.20 1.60
CA TRP A 98 8.84 -6.46 2.21
C TRP A 98 9.86 -6.91 3.25
N GLN A 99 9.38 -7.25 4.44
CA GLN A 99 10.23 -7.73 5.52
C GLN A 99 10.87 -9.07 5.18
N PHE A 100 10.13 -9.93 4.45
CA PHE A 100 10.59 -11.23 3.98
C PHE A 100 10.50 -11.31 2.45
N PRO A 101 11.50 -10.81 1.71
CA PRO A 101 11.45 -10.72 0.25
C PRO A 101 11.23 -12.05 -0.49
N ALA A 102 11.65 -13.16 0.12
CA ALA A 102 11.52 -14.50 -0.46
C ALA A 102 10.06 -14.97 -0.60
N TYR A 103 9.12 -14.37 0.15
CA TYR A 103 7.71 -14.77 0.16
C TYR A 103 6.80 -13.75 -0.54
N ARG A 104 7.37 -12.81 -1.31
CA ARG A 104 6.58 -11.84 -2.08
C ARG A 104 5.80 -12.55 -3.20
N PRO A 105 4.54 -12.18 -3.48
CA PRO A 105 3.69 -11.16 -2.85
C PRO A 105 2.70 -11.73 -1.82
N ASN A 106 3.05 -12.85 -1.19
CA ASN A 106 2.17 -13.62 -0.31
C ASN A 106 2.14 -13.02 1.10
N CYS A 107 1.16 -13.45 1.90
CA CYS A 107 0.98 -12.98 3.29
C CYS A 107 2.28 -13.06 4.11
N ALA A 108 3.01 -14.17 3.98
CA ALA A 108 4.29 -14.42 4.64
C ALA A 108 5.38 -13.39 4.28
N GLY A 109 5.25 -12.65 3.17
CA GLY A 109 6.16 -11.57 2.82
C GLY A 109 6.26 -10.48 3.90
N CYS A 110 5.21 -10.33 4.71
CA CYS A 110 5.18 -9.45 5.87
C CYS A 110 5.00 -10.22 7.19
N HIS A 111 4.25 -11.32 7.19
CA HIS A 111 3.80 -12.01 8.40
C HIS A 111 4.55 -13.31 8.73
N ALA A 112 5.70 -13.60 8.09
CA ALA A 112 6.42 -14.86 8.34
C ALA A 112 6.89 -15.05 9.79
N ASN A 113 7.13 -13.96 10.52
CA ASN A 113 7.46 -13.98 11.95
C ASN A 113 6.27 -14.28 12.86
N GLU A 114 5.04 -14.16 12.36
CA GLU A 114 3.81 -14.44 13.10
C GLU A 114 3.35 -15.90 12.92
N PHE A 115 4.12 -16.72 12.18
CA PHE A 115 3.76 -18.10 11.91
C PHE A 115 3.95 -19.02 13.13
N GLU A 116 2.83 -19.43 13.73
CA GLU A 116 2.79 -20.40 14.81
C GLU A 116 2.94 -21.84 14.28
N THR A 117 4.17 -22.35 14.29
CA THR A 117 4.49 -23.67 13.70
C THR A 117 3.71 -24.81 14.36
N ASP A 118 3.47 -24.73 15.66
CA ASP A 118 2.80 -25.76 16.45
C ASP A 118 1.31 -25.93 16.08
N LYS A 119 0.66 -24.89 15.55
CA LYS A 119 -0.72 -24.94 15.05
C LYS A 119 -0.81 -25.67 13.71
N HIS A 120 0.26 -25.65 12.92
CA HIS A 120 0.29 -26.13 11.54
C HIS A 120 0.90 -27.53 11.42
N LYS A 121 0.21 -28.55 11.94
CA LYS A 121 0.66 -29.95 11.91
C LYS A 121 0.28 -30.63 10.59
N LYS A 122 1.22 -31.39 10.02
CA LYS A 122 0.98 -32.39 8.96
C LYS A 122 0.67 -33.75 9.53
N VAL A 123 1.38 -34.19 10.57
CA VAL A 123 1.27 -35.54 11.17
C VAL A 123 1.42 -35.42 12.68
N ASN A 124 0.62 -36.16 13.44
CA ASN A 124 0.65 -36.11 14.91
C ASN A 124 1.76 -36.99 15.53
N SER A 125 2.08 -38.13 14.89
CA SER A 125 3.09 -39.09 15.34
C SER A 125 3.72 -39.84 14.14
N PRO A 126 5.02 -39.67 13.82
CA PRO A 126 5.91 -38.66 14.37
C PRO A 126 5.38 -37.26 14.07
N ARG A 127 5.75 -36.28 14.90
CA ARG A 127 5.23 -34.92 14.72
C ARG A 127 5.94 -34.23 13.57
N ILE A 128 5.17 -33.90 12.53
CA ILE A 128 5.64 -33.19 11.34
C ILE A 128 4.79 -31.94 11.19
N TYR A 129 5.43 -30.80 10.91
CA TYR A 129 4.76 -29.51 10.72
C TYR A 129 4.91 -29.00 9.29
N TYR A 130 4.01 -28.09 8.92
CA TYR A 130 4.20 -27.22 7.77
C TYR A 130 5.21 -26.13 8.11
N THR A 131 5.89 -25.65 7.07
CA THR A 131 6.77 -24.49 7.11
C THR A 131 6.06 -23.26 6.53
N VAL A 132 6.56 -22.07 6.85
CA VAL A 132 6.12 -20.81 6.21
C VAL A 132 6.19 -20.89 4.69
N SER A 133 7.25 -21.52 4.14
CA SER A 133 7.42 -21.68 2.69
C SER A 133 6.35 -22.55 2.04
N GLU A 134 5.72 -23.45 2.79
CA GLU A 134 4.63 -24.30 2.29
C GLU A 134 3.27 -23.63 2.43
N LEU A 135 3.10 -22.72 3.39
CA LEU A 135 1.85 -22.02 3.70
C LEU A 135 2.00 -20.50 3.56
N GLN A 136 2.58 -20.03 2.46
CA GLN A 136 2.96 -18.62 2.29
C GLN A 136 1.80 -17.63 2.33
N ASP A 137 0.60 -18.03 1.88
CA ASP A 137 -0.61 -17.20 1.92
C ASP A 137 -1.47 -17.48 3.15
N CYS A 138 -0.93 -18.20 4.14
CA CYS A 138 -1.65 -18.63 5.34
C CYS A 138 -2.96 -19.36 5.00
N THR A 139 -2.98 -20.14 3.91
CA THR A 139 -4.15 -20.89 3.42
C THR A 139 -4.59 -22.04 4.35
N GLY A 140 -4.10 -22.05 5.60
CA GLY A 140 -4.35 -23.06 6.60
C GLY A 140 -3.66 -24.40 6.31
N SER A 141 -3.34 -25.14 7.37
CA SER A 141 -3.08 -26.57 7.27
C SER A 141 -4.43 -27.30 7.19
N CYS A 142 -5.01 -27.42 5.99
CA CYS A 142 -6.35 -28.01 5.86
C CYS A 142 -6.42 -29.48 6.27
N HIS A 143 -5.30 -30.20 6.26
CA HIS A 143 -5.27 -31.65 6.51
C HIS A 143 -4.17 -32.03 7.51
N ILE A 144 -4.51 -32.91 8.43
CA ILE A 144 -3.55 -33.77 9.14
C ILE A 144 -3.61 -35.15 8.48
N TYR A 145 -2.46 -35.75 8.23
CA TYR A 145 -2.29 -37.08 7.65
C TYR A 145 -1.99 -38.13 8.71
N THR A 146 -2.30 -39.37 8.39
CA THR A 146 -2.04 -40.53 9.26
C THR A 146 -0.55 -40.77 9.48
N ASP A 147 0.28 -40.51 8.47
CA ASP A 147 1.72 -40.74 8.48
C ASP A 147 2.46 -39.80 7.51
N SER A 148 3.78 -39.97 7.41
CA SER A 148 4.66 -39.15 6.58
C SER A 148 4.57 -39.40 5.08
N THR A 149 3.69 -40.30 4.61
CA THR A 149 3.42 -40.49 3.17
C THR A 149 2.49 -39.40 2.62
N PHE A 150 1.73 -38.73 3.50
CA PHE A 150 0.76 -37.69 3.14
C PHE A 150 -0.31 -38.16 2.15
N THR A 151 -0.65 -39.46 2.16
CA THR A 151 -1.64 -40.04 1.22
C THR A 151 -3.03 -40.23 1.83
N GLN A 152 -3.13 -40.43 3.15
CA GLN A 152 -4.40 -40.56 3.86
C GLN A 152 -4.60 -39.42 4.87
N ILE A 153 -5.74 -38.75 4.75
CA ILE A 153 -6.16 -37.69 5.68
C ILE A 153 -6.71 -38.35 6.94
N GLN A 154 -6.13 -38.00 8.09
CA GLN A 154 -6.65 -38.32 9.42
C GLN A 154 -7.72 -37.31 9.87
N GLU A 155 -7.50 -36.02 9.61
CA GLU A 155 -8.37 -34.93 10.06
C GLU A 155 -8.38 -33.81 9.01
N ALA A 156 -9.57 -33.26 8.73
CA ALA A 156 -9.72 -32.06 7.92
C ALA A 156 -10.07 -30.85 8.82
N ARG A 157 -9.42 -29.71 8.57
CA ARG A 157 -9.56 -28.43 9.28
C ARG A 157 -10.02 -27.38 8.28
N SER A 158 -10.91 -26.45 8.66
CA SER A 158 -11.55 -25.56 7.67
C SER A 158 -11.64 -24.08 8.03
N ASN A 159 -11.19 -23.60 9.19
CA ASN A 159 -11.59 -22.27 9.66
C ASN A 159 -10.48 -21.31 10.14
N GLU A 160 -9.20 -21.66 10.00
CA GLU A 160 -8.15 -20.85 10.63
C GLU A 160 -7.49 -19.86 9.64
N HIS A 161 -7.37 -18.61 10.12
CA HIS A 161 -6.71 -17.42 9.55
C HIS A 161 -7.61 -16.46 8.75
N ARG A 162 -8.06 -15.41 9.44
CA ARG A 162 -8.38 -14.11 8.82
C ARG A 162 -7.18 -13.17 8.96
N PRO A 163 -6.78 -12.45 7.90
CA PRO A 163 -5.74 -11.41 7.99
C PRO A 163 -6.06 -10.26 8.96
N THR A 164 -7.27 -10.24 9.53
CA THR A 164 -7.82 -9.14 10.32
C THR A 164 -7.86 -9.40 11.81
N ASP A 165 -7.73 -10.66 12.24
CA ASP A 165 -7.98 -11.03 13.61
C ASP A 165 -6.66 -10.90 14.36
N GLY A 166 -6.60 -9.99 15.34
CA GLY A 166 -5.40 -9.76 16.15
C GLY A 166 -5.09 -10.90 17.13
N GLY A 167 -5.80 -12.02 17.01
CA GLY A 167 -5.63 -13.24 17.78
C GLY A 167 -5.83 -14.45 16.86
N PHE A 168 -4.96 -15.44 17.03
CA PHE A 168 -5.07 -16.77 16.44
C PHE A 168 -5.92 -17.65 17.35
N ASP A 169 -7.23 -17.39 17.38
CA ASP A 169 -8.19 -18.18 18.16
C ASP A 169 -8.80 -19.30 17.31
#